data_AF-A0A9E4AN74-F1
#
_entry.id   AF-A0A9E4AN74-F1
#
_cell.length_a   1.000
_cell.length_b   1.000
_cell.length_c   1.000
_cell.angle_alpha   90.00
_cell.angle_beta   90.00
_cell.angle_gamma   90.00
#
_symmetry.space_group_name_H-M   'P 1'
#
loop_
_entity.id
_entity.type
_entity.pdbx_description
1 polymer ?
#
loop_
_entity_poly.entity_id
_entity_poly.type
_entity_poly.pdbx_seq_one_letter_code
_entity_poly.pdbx_strand_id
1 'polypeptide(L)'
;MRRSSTGTYQTTTASGEPVRSFVPHPLPPPPQIPPRETLGHLLEAAATALGRLDAVTPLLPAPAFMVYGPIRKEAILSSRIEGIRSSLTGLMLHDAGRPPAATPASTRETAKLVP
;
A
#
# COMPACT_ATOMS: atom_id res chain seq x y z
N MET A 1 -22.39 -4.39 4.21
CA MET A 1 -21.29 -4.73 5.14
C MET A 1 -21.26 -3.68 6.25
N ARG A 2 -21.76 -3.99 7.46
CA ARG A 2 -21.71 -3.05 8.60
C ARG A 2 -20.32 -3.14 9.23
N ARG A 3 -19.51 -2.09 9.13
CA ARG A 3 -18.21 -2.01 9.82
C ARG A 3 -18.44 -1.54 11.25
N SER A 4 -17.88 -2.25 12.24
CA SER A 4 -17.83 -1.82 13.64
C SER A 4 -17.03 -0.51 13.76
N SER A 5 -17.30 0.30 14.78
CA SER A 5 -16.54 1.54 15.00
C SER A 5 -15.06 1.22 15.23
N THR A 6 -14.16 1.82 14.44
CA THR A 6 -12.69 1.63 14.56
C THR A 6 -12.02 2.65 15.50
N GLY A 7 -12.83 3.48 16.15
CA GLY A 7 -12.37 4.50 17.09
C GLY A 7 -13.53 5.32 17.64
N THR A 8 -13.19 6.46 18.21
CA THR A 8 -14.15 7.45 18.74
C THR A 8 -13.80 8.84 18.23
N TYR A 9 -14.77 9.74 18.16
CA TYR A 9 -14.49 11.15 17.90
C TYR A 9 -14.39 11.91 19.22
N GLN A 10 -13.39 12.76 19.35
CA GLN A 10 -13.23 13.67 20.48
C GLN A 10 -13.21 15.11 19.99
N THR A 11 -14.00 15.97 20.63
CA THR A 11 -13.98 17.41 20.36
C THR A 11 -12.95 18.05 21.26
N THR A 12 -11.93 18.65 20.66
CA THR A 12 -10.84 19.36 21.35
C THR A 12 -10.74 20.77 20.81
N THR A 13 -10.34 21.73 21.63
CA THR A 13 -10.13 23.11 21.16
C THR A 13 -8.72 23.27 20.62
N ALA A 14 -8.59 23.70 19.36
CA ALA A 14 -7.30 24.05 18.75
C ALA A 14 -7.37 25.50 18.28
N SER A 15 -6.43 26.35 18.72
CA SER A 15 -6.41 27.79 18.37
C SER A 15 -7.72 28.54 18.65
N GLY A 16 -8.46 28.14 19.70
CA GLY A 16 -9.74 28.74 20.08
C GLY A 16 -10.96 28.19 19.34
N GLU A 17 -10.78 27.29 18.36
CA GLU A 17 -11.87 26.67 17.61
C GLU A 17 -12.12 25.22 18.05
N PRO A 18 -13.39 24.78 18.17
CA PRO A 18 -13.70 23.38 18.44
C PRO A 18 -13.41 22.51 17.21
N VAL A 19 -12.47 21.58 17.35
CA VAL A 19 -12.09 20.61 16.32
C VAL A 19 -12.55 19.21 16.74
N ARG A 20 -13.24 18.52 15.83
CA ARG A 20 -13.67 17.14 16.03
C ARG A 20 -12.63 16.18 15.43
N SER A 21 -11.78 15.61 16.27
CA SER A 21 -10.71 14.68 15.86
C SER A 21 -11.16 13.23 15.99
N PHE A 22 -10.65 12.34 15.12
CA PHE A 22 -10.88 10.90 15.22
C PHE A 22 -9.74 10.24 15.98
N VAL A 23 -10.05 9.52 17.05
CA VAL A 23 -9.12 8.76 17.89
C VAL A 23 -9.35 7.26 17.62
N PRO A 24 -8.43 6.57 16.93
CA PRO A 24 -8.56 5.13 16.70
C PRO A 24 -8.48 4.35 18.01
N HIS A 25 -9.11 3.17 18.08
CA HIS A 25 -8.90 2.26 19.20
C HIS A 25 -7.43 1.83 19.28
N PRO A 26 -6.85 1.69 20.49
CA PRO A 26 -5.47 1.22 20.64
C PRO A 26 -5.32 -0.19 20.07
N LEU A 27 -4.13 -0.49 19.56
CA LEU A 27 -3.77 -1.84 19.12
C LEU A 27 -3.30 -2.66 20.34
N PRO A 28 -3.72 -3.94 20.47
CA PRO A 28 -4.62 -4.67 19.59
C PRO A 28 -6.10 -4.27 19.82
N PRO A 29 -6.90 -4.13 18.74
CA PRO A 29 -8.29 -3.77 18.88
C PRO A 29 -9.11 -4.97 19.37
N PRO A 30 -10.18 -4.76 20.15
CA PRO A 30 -11.16 -5.80 20.46
C PRO A 30 -12.16 -6.00 19.29
N PRO A 31 -12.61 -7.23 18.99
CA PRO A 31 -12.14 -8.51 19.54
C PRO A 31 -10.71 -8.81 19.09
N GLN A 32 -9.95 -9.49 19.97
CA GLN A 32 -8.54 -9.80 19.74
C GLN A 32 -8.34 -10.50 18.38
N ILE A 33 -7.22 -10.20 17.73
CA ILE A 33 -6.77 -10.89 16.51
C ILE A 33 -6.80 -12.40 16.79
N PRO A 34 -7.31 -13.24 15.86
CA PRO A 34 -7.34 -14.69 16.06
C PRO A 34 -5.98 -15.21 16.52
N PRO A 35 -5.95 -16.18 17.45
CA PRO A 35 -4.69 -16.70 17.98
C PRO A 35 -3.82 -17.23 16.83
N ARG A 36 -2.50 -17.16 17.04
CA ARG A 36 -1.50 -17.57 16.04
C ARG A 36 -1.74 -18.98 15.51
N GLU A 37 -2.29 -19.88 16.32
CA GLU A 37 -2.69 -21.23 15.89
C GLU A 37 -3.68 -21.22 14.71
N THR A 38 -4.61 -20.25 14.67
CA THR A 38 -5.58 -20.11 13.58
C THR A 38 -4.94 -19.62 12.28
N LEU A 39 -3.85 -18.85 12.38
CA LEU A 39 -3.14 -18.27 11.24
C LEU A 39 -1.82 -18.98 10.93
N GLY A 40 -1.45 -20.02 11.68
CA GLY A 40 -0.12 -20.64 11.65
C GLY A 40 0.25 -21.14 10.27
N HIS A 41 -0.62 -21.93 9.65
CA HIS A 41 -0.39 -22.45 8.29
C HIS A 41 -0.31 -21.35 7.23
N LEU A 42 -1.12 -20.29 7.35
CA LEU A 42 -1.05 -19.15 6.43
C LEU A 42 0.26 -18.38 6.59
N LEU A 43 0.72 -18.20 7.83
CA LEU A 43 1.98 -17.55 8.13
C LEU A 43 3.18 -18.37 7.62
N GLU A 44 3.17 -19.69 7.83
CA GLU A 44 4.18 -20.61 7.31
C GLU A 44 4.23 -20.60 5.78
N ALA A 45 3.07 -20.64 5.12
CA ALA A 45 2.98 -20.57 3.67
C ALA A 45 3.52 -19.23 3.13
N ALA A 46 3.16 -18.11 3.77
CA ALA A 46 3.66 -16.79 3.41
C ALA A 46 5.17 -16.67 3.61
N ALA A 47 5.68 -17.13 4.76
CA ALA A 47 7.11 -17.13 5.06
C ALA A 47 7.91 -17.99 4.08
N THR A 48 7.38 -19.17 3.72
CA THR A 48 8.00 -20.05 2.71
C THR A 48 8.03 -19.40 1.33
N ALA A 49 6.96 -18.74 0.92
CA ALA A 49 6.91 -18.03 -0.36
C ALA A 49 7.93 -16.87 -0.41
N LEU A 50 8.05 -16.10 0.67
CA LEU A 50 9.06 -15.06 0.80
C LEU A 50 10.48 -15.62 0.77
N GLY A 51 10.75 -16.71 1.51
CA GLY A 51 12.07 -17.36 1.50
C GLY A 51 12.44 -17.91 0.13
N ARG A 52 11.49 -18.43 -0.65
CA ARG A 52 11.72 -18.85 -2.04
C ARG A 52 12.08 -17.67 -2.94
N LEU A 53 11.41 -16.53 -2.79
CA LEU A 53 11.73 -15.32 -3.53
C LEU A 53 13.14 -14.82 -3.19
N ASP A 54 13.50 -14.81 -1.91
CA ASP A 54 14.82 -14.42 -1.43
C ASP A 54 15.92 -15.34 -1.98
N ALA A 55 15.69 -16.66 -1.96
CA ALA A 55 16.64 -17.65 -2.47
C ALA A 55 16.92 -17.53 -3.98
N VAL A 56 15.94 -17.10 -4.78
CA VAL A 56 16.10 -16.94 -6.24
C VAL A 56 16.75 -15.61 -6.60
N THR A 57 16.62 -14.59 -5.75
CA THR A 57 17.07 -13.22 -6.05
C THR A 57 18.56 -13.12 -6.41
N PRO A 58 19.50 -13.80 -5.71
CA PRO A 58 20.92 -13.80 -6.06
C PRO A 58 21.26 -14.49 -7.38
N LEU A 59 20.37 -15.37 -7.88
CA LEU A 59 20.58 -16.11 -9.13
C LEU A 59 20.17 -15.29 -10.35
N LEU A 60 19.52 -14.14 -10.15
CA LEU A 60 19.05 -13.30 -11.23
C LEU A 60 20.22 -12.53 -11.86
N PRO A 61 20.35 -12.54 -13.20
CA PRO A 61 21.43 -11.82 -13.87
C PRO A 61 21.34 -10.29 -13.70
N ALA A 62 20.14 -9.76 -13.42
CA ALA A 62 19.94 -8.34 -13.14
C ALA A 62 18.72 -8.14 -12.20
N PRO A 63 18.91 -8.26 -10.87
CA PRO A 63 17.82 -8.20 -9.89
C PRO A 63 17.02 -6.90 -9.94
N ALA A 64 17.67 -5.78 -10.28
CA ALA A 64 17.05 -4.46 -10.40
C ALA A 64 15.89 -4.43 -11.42
N PHE A 65 16.00 -5.15 -12.55
CA PHE A 65 14.92 -5.23 -13.54
C PHE A 65 13.76 -6.10 -13.06
N MET A 66 14.04 -7.10 -12.22
CA MET A 66 13.01 -7.95 -11.64
C MET A 66 12.13 -7.17 -10.66
N VAL A 67 12.69 -6.27 -9.84
CA VAL A 67 11.91 -5.45 -8.89
C VAL A 67 11.23 -4.25 -9.57
N TYR A 68 11.76 -3.77 -10.69
CA TYR A 68 11.24 -2.59 -11.41
C TYR A 68 9.74 -2.69 -11.73
N GLY A 69 9.30 -3.82 -12.28
CA GLY A 69 7.90 -4.06 -12.66
C GLY A 69 6.94 -4.26 -11.47
N PRO A 70 7.22 -5.19 -10.55
CA PRO A 70 6.41 -5.44 -9.36
C PRO A 70 6.19 -4.21 -8.48
N ILE A 71 7.22 -3.38 -8.25
CA ILE A 71 7.08 -2.15 -7.45
C ILE A 71 6.10 -1.17 -8.10
N ARG A 72 6.19 -0.96 -9.42
CA ARG A 72 5.27 -0.09 -10.16
C ARG A 72 3.85 -0.63 -10.19
N LYS A 73 3.72 -1.95 -10.34
CA LYS A 73 2.41 -2.60 -10.29
C LYS A 73 1.78 -2.40 -8.92
N GLU A 74 2.54 -2.55 -7.83
CA GLU A 74 2.06 -2.31 -6.48
C GLU A 74 1.66 -0.84 -6.29
N ALA A 75 2.51 0.12 -6.67
CA ALA A 75 2.18 1.55 -6.60
C ALA A 75 0.85 1.89 -7.29
N ILE A 76 0.58 1.29 -8.45
CA ILE A 76 -0.70 1.46 -9.17
C ILE A 76 -1.87 0.84 -8.40
N LEU A 77 -1.68 -0.35 -7.83
CA LEU A 77 -2.73 -1.04 -7.06
C LEU A 77 -3.03 -0.30 -5.75
N SER A 78 -2.01 0.16 -5.02
CA SER A 78 -2.17 0.95 -3.80
C SER A 78 -2.85 2.29 -4.10
N SER A 79 -2.40 3.00 -5.15
CA SER A 79 -3.04 4.23 -5.63
C SER A 79 -4.54 4.04 -5.94
N ARG A 80 -4.91 2.88 -6.50
CA ARG A 80 -6.31 2.58 -6.83
C ARG A 80 -7.19 2.40 -5.60
N ILE A 81 -6.64 1.92 -4.49
CA ILE A 81 -7.36 1.82 -3.20
C ILE A 81 -7.74 3.22 -2.72
N GLU A 82 -6.93 4.22 -3.01
CA GLU A 82 -7.15 5.63 -2.67
C GLU A 82 -8.00 6.37 -3.73
N GLY A 83 -8.49 5.67 -4.76
CA GLY A 83 -9.30 6.25 -5.83
C GLY A 83 -8.50 6.90 -6.96
N ILE A 84 -7.17 6.81 -6.94
CA ILE A 84 -6.30 7.35 -7.98
C ILE A 84 -6.25 6.37 -9.16
N ARG A 85 -6.66 6.84 -10.34
CA ARG A 85 -6.65 6.04 -11.58
C ARG A 85 -5.37 6.30 -12.39
N SER A 86 -4.46 5.34 -12.34
CA SER A 86 -3.22 5.31 -13.12
C SER A 86 -3.11 3.98 -13.89
N SER A 87 -2.41 3.98 -15.02
CA SER A 87 -2.14 2.79 -15.83
C SER A 87 -0.64 2.48 -15.85
N LEU A 88 -0.29 1.20 -16.03
CA LEU A 88 1.12 0.77 -16.10
C LEU A 88 1.85 1.44 -17.26
N THR A 89 1.20 1.51 -18.43
CA THR A 89 1.73 2.19 -19.61
C THR A 89 1.95 3.68 -19.35
N GLY A 90 1.01 4.35 -18.68
CA GLY A 90 1.13 5.76 -18.31
C GLY A 90 2.32 6.01 -17.38
N LEU A 91 2.49 5.15 -16.37
CA LEU A 91 3.61 5.24 -15.43
C LEU A 91 4.96 4.96 -16.12
N MET A 92 5.04 3.97 -16.99
CA MET A 92 6.26 3.68 -17.76
C MET A 92 6.64 4.81 -18.73
N LEU A 93 5.65 5.41 -19.39
CA LEU A 93 5.86 6.57 -20.27
C LEU A 93 6.34 7.80 -19.48
N HIS A 94 5.78 8.01 -18.28
CA HIS A 94 6.21 9.05 -17.36
C HIS A 94 7.68 8.88 -16.97
N ASP A 95 8.08 7.68 -16.53
CA ASP A 95 9.45 7.37 -16.13
C ASP A 95 10.46 7.51 -17.28
N ALA A 96 10.03 7.22 -18.51
CA ALA A 96 10.84 7.39 -19.71
C ALA A 96 11.00 8.86 -20.17
N GLY A 97 10.50 9.83 -19.39
CA GLY A 97 10.52 11.25 -19.75
C GLY A 97 9.64 11.59 -20.96
N ARG A 98 8.70 10.69 -21.32
CA ARG A 98 7.74 10.86 -22.42
C ARG A 98 6.31 10.83 -21.88
N PRO A 99 5.93 11.73 -20.96
CA PRO A 99 4.56 11.81 -20.49
C PRO A 99 3.62 12.01 -21.71
N PRO A 100 2.56 11.20 -21.88
CA PRO A 100 1.56 11.50 -22.91
C PRO A 100 1.04 12.93 -22.73
N ALA A 101 0.63 13.58 -23.83
CA ALA A 101 0.10 14.96 -23.81
C ALA A 101 -1.03 15.16 -22.78
N ALA A 102 -1.77 14.09 -22.47
CA ALA A 102 -2.63 13.97 -21.30
C ALA A 102 -2.02 12.94 -20.33
N THR A 103 -1.00 13.33 -19.57
CA THR A 103 -0.65 12.59 -18.35
C THR A 103 -1.59 13.09 -17.29
N PRO A 104 -2.64 12.33 -16.92
CA PRO A 104 -3.53 12.78 -15.87
C PRO A 104 -2.71 12.97 -14.60
N ALA A 105 -3.01 14.01 -13.82
CA ALA A 105 -2.31 14.34 -12.56
C ALA A 105 -2.17 13.11 -11.63
N SER A 106 -3.09 12.14 -11.74
CA SER A 106 -3.06 10.85 -11.07
C SER A 106 -1.79 10.02 -11.30
N THR A 107 -1.22 10.03 -12.50
CA THR A 107 0.00 9.23 -12.79
C THR A 107 1.23 9.81 -12.11
N ARG A 108 1.28 11.14 -11.97
CA ARG A 108 2.37 11.83 -11.24
C ARG A 108 2.31 11.53 -9.74
N GLU A 109 1.12 11.46 -9.16
CA GLU A 109 0.96 11.08 -7.75
C GLU A 109 1.37 9.62 -7.52
N THR A 110 0.96 8.69 -8.39
CA THR A 110 1.41 7.29 -8.31
C THR A 110 2.94 7.15 -8.45
N ALA A 111 3.58 7.98 -9.27
CA ALA A 111 5.04 7.94 -9.44
C ALA A 111 5.80 8.29 -8.15
N LYS A 112 5.22 9.08 -7.24
CA LYS A 112 5.85 9.40 -5.93
C LYS A 112 5.98 8.21 -4.99
N LEU A 113 5.26 7.11 -5.26
CA LEU A 113 5.30 5.88 -4.47
C LEU A 113 6.42 4.91 -4.90
N VAL A 114 7.11 5.23 -5.99
CA VAL A 114 8.19 4.41 -6.56
C VAL A 114 9.51 5.16 -6.35
N PRO A 115 10.60 4.47 -5.95
CA PRO A 115 11.92 5.08 -5.78
C PRO A 115 12.57 5.48 -7.10
#